data_AF-A0A081BTJ0-F1
#
_entry.id   AF-A0A081BTJ0-F1
#
_cell.length_a   1.000
_cell.length_b   1.000
_cell.length_c   1.000
_cell.angle_alpha   90.00
_cell.angle_beta   90.00
_cell.angle_gamma   90.00
#
_symmetry.space_group_name_H-M   'P 1'
#
loop_
_entity.id
_entity.type
_entity.pdbx_description
1 polymer ?
#
loop_
_entity_poly.entity_id
_entity_poly.type
_entity_poly.pdbx_seq_one_letter_code
_entity_poly.pdbx_strand_id
1 'polypeptide(L)' 'MPDDVIDDLQRIAPKLGIPDYRALICHYVGKGLREDVERFEHTPIDDLIESLKRHGVSETVIYEAVNDMAQVG' A
#
# COMPACT_ATOMS: atom_id res chain seq x y z
N MET A 1 -5.34 21.63 3.03
CA MET A 1 -5.91 21.47 1.68
C MET A 1 -6.37 22.84 1.23
N PRO A 2 -6.13 23.23 -0.02
CA PRO A 2 -6.60 24.52 -0.54
C PRO A 2 -8.11 24.68 -0.39
N ASP A 3 -8.57 25.92 -0.14
CA ASP A 3 -9.98 26.19 0.15
C ASP A 3 -10.89 25.87 -1.04
N ASP A 4 -10.45 26.14 -2.26
CA ASP A 4 -11.15 25.81 -3.51
C ASP A 4 -11.41 24.30 -3.67
N VAL A 5 -10.44 23.49 -3.22
CA VAL A 5 -10.57 22.03 -3.23
C VAL A 5 -11.58 21.57 -2.18
N ILE A 6 -11.62 22.21 -1.01
CA ILE A 6 -12.63 21.90 0.03
C ILE A 6 -14.03 22.25 -0.46
N ASP A 7 -14.21 23.38 -1.12
CA ASP A 7 -15.49 23.80 -1.70
C ASP A 7 -15.98 22.78 -2.75
N ASP A 8 -15.09 22.30 -3.60
CA ASP A 8 -15.41 21.26 -4.58
C ASP A 8 -15.79 19.93 -3.92
N LEU A 9 -15.06 19.53 -2.88
CA LEU A 9 -15.37 18.30 -2.13
C LEU A 9 -16.74 18.39 -1.43
N GLN A 10 -17.07 19.54 -0.83
CA GLN A 10 -18.38 19.76 -0.22
C GLN A 10 -19.51 19.69 -1.26
N ARG A 11 -19.28 20.22 -2.46
CA ARG A 11 -20.25 20.20 -3.56
C ARG A 11 -20.45 18.81 -4.17
N ILE A 12 -19.40 17.97 -4.18
CA ILE A 12 -19.41 16.66 -4.83
C ILE A 12 -19.85 15.55 -3.86
N ALA A 13 -19.47 15.60 -2.59
CA ALA A 13 -19.82 14.58 -1.58
C ALA A 13 -21.30 14.14 -1.63
N PRO A 14 -22.30 15.04 -1.55
CA PRO A 14 -23.71 14.64 -1.58
C PRO A 14 -24.12 14.03 -2.92
N LYS A 15 -23.51 14.45 -4.04
CA LYS A 15 -23.79 13.88 -5.38
C LYS A 15 -23.30 12.44 -5.51
N LEU A 16 -22.31 12.06 -4.71
CA LEU A 16 -21.78 10.70 -4.61
C LEU A 16 -22.45 9.89 -3.49
N GLY A 17 -23.49 10.43 -2.83
CA GLY A 17 -24.14 9.78 -1.69
C GLY A 17 -23.28 9.73 -0.42
N ILE A 18 -22.22 10.54 -0.36
CA ILE A 18 -21.32 10.64 0.80
C ILE A 18 -21.75 11.84 1.66
N PRO A 19 -21.91 11.65 2.98
CA PRO A 19 -22.58 12.64 3.84
C PRO A 19 -21.77 13.93 4.06
N ASP A 20 -20.44 13.87 3.98
CA ASP A 20 -19.59 15.04 4.19
C ASP A 20 -18.27 14.96 3.39
N TYR A 21 -17.61 16.11 3.24
CA TYR A 21 -16.36 16.21 2.48
C TYR A 21 -15.20 15.46 3.15
N ARG A 22 -15.24 15.24 4.48
CA ARG A 22 -14.17 14.54 5.21
C ARG A 22 -14.23 13.04 4.91
N ALA A 23 -15.43 12.46 4.87
CA ALA A 23 -15.67 11.09 4.45
C ALA A 23 -15.24 10.88 2.99
N LEU A 24 -15.50 11.86 2.12
CA LEU A 24 -15.04 11.82 0.72
C LEU A 24 -13.51 11.87 0.62
N ILE A 25 -12.84 12.72 1.41
CA ILE A 25 -11.37 12.75 1.50
C ILE A 25 -10.83 11.39 1.94
N CYS A 26 -11.36 10.82 3.02
CA CYS A 26 -10.92 9.50 3.50
C CYS A 26 -11.10 8.41 2.44
N HIS A 27 -12.18 8.48 1.66
CA HIS A 27 -12.42 7.55 0.55
C HIS A 27 -11.33 7.67 -0.54
N TYR A 28 -11.03 8.89 -1.01
CA TYR A 28 -10.01 9.11 -2.04
C TYR A 28 -8.61 8.79 -1.56
N VAL A 29 -8.24 9.29 -0.38
CA VAL A 29 -6.93 9.03 0.22
C VAL A 29 -6.77 7.53 0.48
N GLY A 30 -7.78 6.88 1.05
CA GLY A 30 -7.71 5.45 1.34
C GLY A 30 -7.60 4.58 0.09
N LYS A 31 -8.20 5.01 -1.04
CA LYS A 31 -8.02 4.34 -2.33
C LYS A 31 -6.58 4.48 -2.82
N GLY A 32 -6.08 5.71 -2.98
CA GLY A 32 -4.73 5.95 -3.47
C GLY A 32 -3.66 5.34 -2.57
N LEU A 33 -3.84 5.44 -1.25
CA LEU A 33 -2.90 4.86 -0.30
C LEU A 33 -2.85 3.34 -0.38
N ARG A 34 -3.98 2.63 -0.60
CA ARG A 34 -3.96 1.18 -0.80
C ARG A 34 -3.22 0.79 -2.08
N GLU A 35 -3.42 1.53 -3.16
CA GLU A 35 -2.70 1.32 -4.43
C GLU A 35 -1.19 1.55 -4.27
N ASP A 36 -0.80 2.59 -3.54
CA ASP A 36 0.60 2.86 -3.22
C ASP A 36 1.19 1.78 -2.31
N VAL A 37 0.47 1.37 -1.27
CA VAL A 37 0.90 0.29 -0.37
C VAL A 37 1.12 -0.99 -1.17
N GLU A 38 0.17 -1.42 -2.01
CA GLU A 38 0.35 -2.58 -2.87
C GLU A 38 1.59 -2.43 -3.79
N ARG A 39 1.76 -1.25 -4.39
CA ARG A 39 2.89 -0.95 -5.27
C ARG A 39 4.25 -0.99 -4.58
N PHE A 40 4.32 -0.61 -3.31
CA PHE A 40 5.58 -0.50 -2.56
C PHE A 40 5.81 -1.62 -1.54
N GLU A 41 4.79 -2.40 -1.18
CA GLU A 41 4.92 -3.61 -0.36
C GLU A 41 5.29 -4.84 -1.20
N HIS A 42 4.94 -4.88 -2.51
CA HIS A 42 5.48 -5.90 -3.42
C HIS A 42 6.98 -5.69 -3.63
N THR A 43 7.77 -6.32 -2.78
CA THR A 43 9.21 -6.18 -2.79
C THR A 43 9.79 -7.28 -3.68
N PRO A 44 10.80 -7.03 -4.53
CA PRO A 44 11.47 -8.07 -5.33
C PRO A 44 11.98 -9.25 -4.50
N ILE A 45 12.10 -9.08 -3.18
CA ILE A 45 12.46 -10.12 -2.24
C ILE A 45 11.36 -11.17 -2.07
N ASP A 46 10.09 -10.82 -2.19
CA ASP A 46 8.97 -11.77 -2.09
C ASP A 46 8.96 -12.71 -3.30
N ASP A 47 9.14 -12.14 -4.50
CA ASP A 47 9.30 -12.91 -5.73
C ASP A 47 10.54 -13.80 -5.71
N LEU A 48 11.64 -13.30 -5.13
CA LEU A 48 12.88 -14.05 -4.93
C LEU A 48 12.66 -15.22 -3.95
N ILE A 49 12.02 -14.97 -2.81
CA ILE A 49 11.68 -16.00 -1.80
C ILE A 49 10.85 -17.10 -2.47
N GLU A 50 9.80 -16.74 -3.19
CA GLU A 50 8.94 -17.70 -3.88
C GLU A 50 9.69 -18.46 -5.00
N SER A 51 10.60 -17.81 -5.71
CA SER A 51 11.47 -18.49 -6.68
C SER A 51 12.41 -19.50 -6.02
N LEU A 52 13.04 -19.14 -4.89
CA LEU A 52 13.95 -20.02 -4.16
C LEU A 52 13.21 -21.25 -3.61
N LYS A 53 12.01 -21.07 -3.06
CA LYS A 53 11.14 -22.18 -2.65
C LYS A 53 10.83 -23.13 -3.80
N ARG A 54 10.46 -22.61 -4.99
CA ARG A 54 10.23 -23.45 -6.19
C ARG A 54 11.48 -24.22 -6.65
N HIS A 55 12.66 -23.68 -6.39
CA HIS A 55 13.94 -24.36 -6.65
C HIS A 55 14.38 -25.32 -5.54
N GLY A 56 13.56 -25.51 -4.50
CA GLY A 56 13.80 -26.48 -3.43
C GLY A 56 14.73 -25.97 -2.32
N VAL A 57 14.96 -24.65 -2.24
CA VAL A 57 15.70 -24.07 -1.12
C VAL A 57 14.84 -24.16 0.13
N SER A 58 15.42 -24.66 1.23
CA SER A 58 14.75 -24.79 2.51
C SER A 58 14.29 -23.43 3.03
N GLU A 59 13.07 -23.36 3.55
CA GLU A 59 12.54 -22.15 4.20
C GLU A 59 13.47 -21.63 5.29
N THR A 60 14.11 -22.52 6.06
CA THR A 60 15.06 -22.13 7.12
C THR A 60 16.20 -21.29 6.55
N VAL A 61 16.78 -21.70 5.43
CA VAL A 61 17.90 -20.99 4.77
C VAL A 61 17.43 -19.67 4.19
N ILE A 62 16.22 -19.62 3.63
CA ILE A 62 15.62 -18.40 3.10
C ILE A 62 15.40 -17.38 4.23
N TYR A 63 14.80 -17.79 5.34
CA TYR A 63 14.55 -16.91 6.49
C TYR A 63 15.84 -16.42 7.15
N GLU A 64 16.86 -17.29 7.27
CA GLU A 64 18.20 -16.89 7.74
C GLU A 64 18.78 -15.80 6.84
N ALA A 65 18.79 -16.00 5.52
CA ALA A 65 19.33 -15.03 4.57
C ALA A 65 18.58 -13.68 4.57
N VAL A 66 17.24 -13.70 4.69
CA VAL A 66 16.44 -12.47 4.80
C VAL A 66 16.73 -11.74 6.12
N ASN A 67 16.88 -12.46 7.22
CA ASN A 67 17.20 -11.88 8.52
C ASN A 67 18.61 -11.27 8.53
N ASP A 68 19.58 -11.92 7.88
CA ASP A 68 20.94 -11.40 7.73
C ASP A 68 20.94 -10.07 6.95
N MET A 69 20.12 -9.93 5.91
CA MET A 69 19.97 -8.67 5.18
C MET A 69 19.38 -7.54 6.03
N ALA A 70 18.41 -7.85 6.89
CA ALA A 70 17.76 -6.87 7.77
C ALA A 70 18.66 -6.36 8.91
N GLN A 71 19.71 -7.11 9.28
CA GLN A 71 20.67 -6.71 10.31
C GLN A 71 21.86 -5.88 9.77
N VAL A 72 21.97 -5.74 8.44
CA VAL A 72 23.10 -5.05 7.77
C VAL A 72 22.69 -3.66 7.23
N GLY A 73 21.43 -3.25 7.37
CA GLY A 73 20.92 -1.92 7.01
C GLY A 73 20.72 -1.00 8.22
#